data_AF-A0A5C6VKC5-F1
#
_entry.id   AF-A0A5C6VKC5-F1
#
_cell.length_a   1.000
_cell.length_b   1.000
_cell.length_c   1.000
_cell.angle_alpha   90.00
_cell.angle_beta   90.00
_cell.angle_gamma   90.00
#
_symmetry.space_group_name_H-M   'P 1'
#
loop_
_entity.id
_entity.type
_entity.pdbx_description
1 polymer ?
#
loop_
_entity_poly.entity_id
_entity_poly.type
_entity_poly.pdbx_seq_one_letter_code
_entity_poly.pdbx_strand_id
1 'polypeptide(L)'
;MAIIEFPKDIRWGAATAAYQIEGAATKDGRGLSIWDTFSKTPGKVLNGDNGDIACDSYHRYEEDIELMKELGIDIYRFSVSWPRIFPTGTGEVNQSGLQYYHDFVDALLANGIEPMCTLYHWDLPQALQDKGGWENRETVDAFAEYSDLMFKEFDGKIKKWITINEPWCVSFLSNFIGIHAPGYQNLQLATTISHHLLLAHGKAVTKFRESGLTGEIGYAPNLEWNEPYSNKQEDIDACNRGMGWFIEWFFDPVFKGSYPQFMLDWFEKKGVTLSIQDGDMAFIHQPIDFVGINYYTGSVVRYKENHELFDNEKVDIGYEKTDFDWNIYPEGFYKALSKLKDQYGQIPIYITENGACYNDGVENGRVKDQRRIDYLKQHLTSLSRAIDSGVNIKGYLTWSLLDNFEWAEGYDKRFGIIHVDFNTLERTKKDSYYWYKQTIKNGWFDMFY
;
A
#
# COMPACT_ATOMS: atom_id res chain seq x y z
N MET A 1 -11.48 6.54 32.40
CA MET A 1 -10.63 6.85 31.25
C MET A 1 -10.01 5.54 30.82
N ALA A 2 -10.30 5.09 29.60
CA ALA A 2 -9.61 3.95 29.01
C ALA A 2 -8.53 4.54 28.10
N ILE A 3 -7.33 4.70 28.65
CA ILE A 3 -6.19 5.30 27.96
C ILE A 3 -5.50 4.20 27.13
N ILE A 4 -5.28 4.49 25.86
CA ILE A 4 -4.47 3.68 24.94
C ILE A 4 -3.16 4.43 24.74
N GLU A 5 -2.04 3.84 25.19
CA GLU A 5 -0.70 4.45 25.15
C GLU A 5 0.23 3.65 24.24
N PHE A 6 1.12 4.34 23.53
CA PHE A 6 2.06 3.74 22.59
C PHE A 6 3.51 3.85 23.10
N PRO A 7 4.41 2.96 22.63
CA PRO A 7 5.84 3.09 22.89
C PRO A 7 6.36 4.47 22.49
N LYS A 8 7.27 5.04 23.29
CA LYS A 8 7.82 6.38 23.05
C LYS A 8 8.63 6.50 21.76
N ASP A 9 9.13 5.39 21.24
CA ASP A 9 9.92 5.28 20.02
C ASP A 9 9.09 4.88 18.79
N ILE A 10 7.77 4.73 18.93
CA ILE A 10 6.90 4.51 17.77
C ILE A 10 6.96 5.73 16.85
N ARG A 11 7.05 5.49 15.55
CA ARG A 11 7.04 6.53 14.53
C ARG A 11 5.63 6.78 14.02
N TRP A 12 5.17 8.02 14.08
CA TRP A 12 3.86 8.41 13.57
C TRP A 12 3.97 9.08 12.21
N GLY A 13 3.09 8.69 11.28
CA GLY A 13 3.13 9.22 9.92
C GLY A 13 1.80 9.24 9.20
N ALA A 14 1.87 9.63 7.94
CA ALA A 14 0.79 9.54 6.95
C ALA A 14 1.37 9.04 5.63
N ALA A 15 0.52 8.50 4.76
CA ALA A 15 0.94 7.93 3.49
C ALA A 15 0.13 8.47 2.29
N THR A 16 0.78 8.52 1.13
CA THR A 16 0.19 8.85 -0.18
C THR A 16 0.86 8.04 -1.31
N ALA A 17 0.32 8.13 -2.52
CA ALA A 17 0.89 7.55 -3.74
C ALA A 17 0.94 8.58 -4.87
N ALA A 18 1.97 8.51 -5.70
CA ALA A 18 2.28 9.49 -6.75
C ALA A 18 1.09 9.77 -7.66
N TYR A 19 0.57 8.75 -8.35
CA TYR A 19 -0.54 8.93 -9.29
C TYR A 19 -1.84 9.41 -8.61
N GLN A 20 -1.99 9.17 -7.31
CA GLN A 20 -3.18 9.57 -6.57
C GLN A 20 -3.18 11.06 -6.19
N ILE A 21 -2.00 11.68 -6.01
CA ILE A 21 -1.89 13.05 -5.47
C ILE A 21 -1.13 14.03 -6.37
N GLU A 22 -0.18 13.58 -7.18
CA GLU A 22 0.79 14.49 -7.83
C GLU A 22 0.12 15.34 -8.91
N GLY A 23 -0.65 14.72 -9.80
CA GLY A 23 -1.13 15.38 -11.01
C GLY A 23 0.00 15.62 -12.01
N ALA A 24 -0.09 16.71 -12.75
CA ALA A 24 0.92 17.15 -13.71
C ALA A 24 1.34 16.03 -14.70
N ALA A 25 0.38 15.20 -15.11
CA ALA A 25 0.64 13.92 -15.78
C ALA A 25 1.44 14.03 -17.10
N THR A 26 1.47 15.21 -17.73
CA THR A 26 2.19 15.49 -18.98
C THR A 26 3.30 16.54 -18.84
N LYS A 27 3.66 16.94 -17.61
CA LYS A 27 4.69 17.96 -17.35
C LYS A 27 6.08 17.35 -17.30
N ASP A 28 7.06 18.18 -17.66
CA ASP A 28 8.49 17.95 -17.45
C ASP A 28 8.99 16.58 -17.94
N GLY A 29 8.46 16.13 -19.07
CA GLY A 29 8.92 14.91 -19.74
C GLY A 29 8.40 13.60 -19.13
N ARG A 30 7.47 13.63 -18.17
CA ARG A 30 6.84 12.41 -17.62
C ARG A 30 6.19 11.58 -18.74
N GLY A 31 6.50 10.29 -18.78
CA GLY A 31 5.84 9.30 -19.65
C GLY A 31 4.47 8.88 -19.11
N LEU A 32 3.69 8.17 -19.93
CA LEU A 32 2.42 7.59 -19.47
C LEU A 32 2.69 6.35 -18.60
N SER A 33 1.92 6.17 -17.53
CA SER A 33 1.79 4.91 -16.81
C SER A 33 0.62 4.08 -17.35
N ILE A 34 0.52 2.83 -16.91
CA ILE A 34 -0.67 2.00 -17.11
C ILE A 34 -1.94 2.62 -16.52
N TRP A 35 -1.82 3.42 -15.45
CA TRP A 35 -2.95 4.11 -14.84
C TRP A 35 -3.41 5.34 -15.63
N ASP A 36 -2.49 6.02 -16.32
CA ASP A 36 -2.86 7.07 -17.29
C ASP A 36 -3.72 6.47 -18.40
N THR A 37 -3.29 5.32 -18.96
CA THR A 37 -4.04 4.60 -20.01
C THR A 37 -5.37 4.09 -19.48
N PHE A 38 -5.38 3.45 -18.31
CA PHE A 38 -6.56 2.83 -17.73
C PHE A 38 -7.64 3.86 -17.38
N SER A 39 -7.27 4.93 -16.68
CA SER A 39 -8.23 5.99 -16.28
C SER A 39 -8.81 6.75 -17.47
N LYS A 40 -8.07 6.86 -18.58
CA LYS A 40 -8.57 7.46 -19.83
C LYS A 40 -9.38 6.49 -20.70
N THR A 41 -9.49 5.22 -20.30
CA THR A 41 -10.32 4.23 -20.98
C THR A 41 -11.77 4.34 -20.47
N PRO A 42 -12.77 4.61 -21.35
CA PRO A 42 -14.16 4.75 -20.92
C PRO A 42 -14.68 3.53 -20.14
N GLY A 43 -15.31 3.79 -19.00
CA GLY A 43 -15.92 2.76 -18.15
C GLY A 43 -14.95 2.02 -17.22
N LYS A 44 -13.65 2.34 -17.22
CA LYS A 44 -12.67 1.74 -16.30
C LYS A 44 -12.56 2.45 -14.96
N VAL A 45 -12.89 3.73 -14.90
CA VAL A 45 -12.93 4.52 -13.67
C VAL A 45 -14.29 5.19 -13.56
N LEU A 46 -14.83 5.25 -12.35
CA LEU A 46 -16.09 5.93 -12.04
C LEU A 46 -16.05 7.38 -12.55
N ASN A 47 -17.16 7.83 -13.14
CA ASN A 47 -17.31 9.17 -13.75
C ASN A 47 -16.33 9.53 -14.88
N GLY A 48 -15.42 8.62 -15.28
CA GLY A 48 -14.31 8.94 -16.19
C GLY A 48 -13.23 9.81 -15.53
N ASP A 49 -13.15 9.79 -14.20
CA ASP A 49 -12.12 10.49 -13.44
C ASP A 49 -10.71 9.95 -13.79
N ASN A 50 -9.70 10.79 -13.62
CA ASN A 50 -8.31 10.44 -13.86
C ASN A 50 -7.36 11.26 -12.98
N GLY A 51 -6.09 10.83 -12.92
CA GLY A 51 -5.03 11.46 -12.14
C GLY A 51 -4.29 12.60 -12.86
N ASP A 52 -4.85 13.20 -13.93
CA ASP A 52 -4.12 14.24 -14.68
C ASP A 52 -3.81 15.48 -13.82
N ILE A 53 -4.72 15.82 -12.89
CA ILE A 53 -4.59 16.91 -11.91
C ILE A 53 -4.48 16.37 -10.48
N ALA A 54 -5.30 15.39 -10.10
CA ALA A 54 -5.29 14.83 -8.74
C ALA A 54 -5.41 15.93 -7.67
N CYS A 55 -4.47 15.96 -6.71
CA CYS A 55 -4.38 17.01 -5.70
C CYS A 55 -3.47 18.15 -6.14
N ASP A 56 -2.83 18.05 -7.31
CA ASP A 56 -1.82 18.97 -7.83
C ASP A 56 -0.59 19.09 -6.90
N SER A 57 -0.27 18.01 -6.18
CA SER A 57 0.83 18.00 -5.20
C SER A 57 2.19 18.17 -5.88
N TYR A 58 2.29 17.90 -7.19
CA TYR A 58 3.48 18.24 -7.96
C TYR A 58 3.88 19.72 -7.85
N HIS A 59 2.89 20.61 -7.82
CA HIS A 59 3.11 22.05 -7.67
C HIS A 59 2.87 22.56 -6.23
N ARG A 60 2.28 21.74 -5.37
CA ARG A 60 1.78 22.14 -4.03
C ARG A 60 2.40 21.37 -2.87
N TYR A 61 3.42 20.57 -3.11
CA TYR A 61 4.04 19.77 -2.05
C TYR A 61 4.55 20.63 -0.87
N GLU A 62 4.93 21.89 -1.08
CA GLU A 62 5.31 22.80 0.01
C GLU A 62 4.16 23.06 0.98
N GLU A 63 2.94 23.30 0.46
CA GLU A 63 1.71 23.45 1.24
C GLU A 63 1.40 22.16 2.00
N ASP A 64 1.50 21.02 1.32
CA ASP A 64 1.23 19.72 1.92
C ASP A 64 2.25 19.38 3.02
N ILE A 65 3.53 19.73 2.85
CA ILE A 65 4.60 19.58 3.86
C ILE A 65 4.39 20.52 5.05
N GLU A 66 3.91 21.74 4.85
CA GLU A 66 3.55 22.62 5.95
C GLU A 66 2.44 22.01 6.81
N LEU A 67 1.42 21.42 6.18
CA LEU A 67 0.34 20.71 6.87
C LEU A 67 0.85 19.47 7.62
N MET A 68 1.80 18.72 7.06
CA MET A 68 2.46 17.59 7.74
C MET A 68 3.28 18.04 8.96
N LYS A 69 4.03 19.14 8.82
CA LYS A 69 4.79 19.72 9.92
C LYS A 69 3.88 20.18 11.05
N GLU A 70 2.77 20.85 10.71
CA GLU A 70 1.77 21.25 11.69
C GLU A 70 1.11 20.05 12.38
N LEU A 71 0.92 18.94 11.65
CA LEU A 71 0.37 17.69 12.17
C LEU A 71 1.31 17.05 13.19
N GLY A 72 2.62 17.25 13.03
CA GLY A 72 3.66 16.78 13.92
C GLY A 72 4.09 15.33 13.66
N ILE A 73 3.95 14.85 12.42
CA ILE A 73 4.40 13.50 12.04
C ILE A 73 5.92 13.40 12.00
N ASP A 74 6.45 12.22 12.32
CA ASP A 74 7.88 11.93 12.26
C ASP A 74 8.33 11.41 10.89
N ILE A 75 7.40 10.82 10.14
CA ILE A 75 7.69 10.07 8.92
C ILE A 75 6.58 10.26 7.90
N TYR A 76 6.95 10.45 6.64
CA TYR A 76 6.01 10.52 5.53
C TYR A 76 6.33 9.45 4.50
N ARG A 77 5.33 8.60 4.21
CA ARG A 77 5.43 7.64 3.13
C ARG A 77 4.84 8.21 1.86
N PHE A 78 5.62 8.18 0.79
CA PHE A 78 5.20 8.56 -0.55
C PHE A 78 5.71 7.51 -1.54
N SER A 79 5.23 7.56 -2.78
CA SER A 79 5.83 6.80 -3.87
C SER A 79 6.49 7.69 -4.90
N VAL A 80 7.46 7.12 -5.62
CA VAL A 80 8.07 7.77 -6.78
C VAL A 80 7.40 7.27 -8.04
N SER A 81 7.06 8.19 -8.95
CA SER A 81 6.48 7.83 -10.23
C SER A 81 7.56 7.35 -11.18
N TRP A 82 7.61 6.04 -11.41
CA TRP A 82 8.58 5.43 -12.33
C TRP A 82 8.60 6.11 -13.73
N PRO A 83 7.46 6.38 -14.40
CA PRO A 83 7.49 7.04 -15.71
C PRO A 83 7.90 8.52 -15.64
N ARG A 84 8.02 9.10 -14.44
CA ARG A 84 8.63 10.42 -14.27
C ARG A 84 10.16 10.35 -14.26
N ILE A 85 10.74 9.25 -13.79
CA ILE A 85 12.19 9.01 -13.77
C ILE A 85 12.67 8.43 -15.09
N PHE A 86 11.99 7.39 -15.59
CA PHE A 86 12.23 6.77 -16.88
C PHE A 86 10.93 6.78 -17.70
N PRO A 87 10.72 7.78 -18.58
CA PRO A 87 9.47 7.91 -19.35
C PRO A 87 9.10 6.69 -20.21
N THR A 88 10.10 5.94 -20.67
CA THR A 88 9.94 4.69 -21.42
C THR A 88 10.24 3.45 -20.57
N GLY A 89 10.42 3.62 -19.25
CA GLY A 89 10.68 2.60 -18.24
C GLY A 89 12.14 2.15 -18.07
N THR A 90 13.00 2.44 -19.05
CA THR A 90 14.45 2.24 -18.99
C THR A 90 15.12 3.29 -19.89
N GLY A 91 16.46 3.29 -19.95
CA GLY A 91 17.22 4.14 -20.87
C GLY A 91 17.53 5.52 -20.31
N GLU A 92 17.08 6.57 -20.98
CA GLU A 92 17.43 7.95 -20.60
C GLU A 92 16.66 8.37 -19.35
N VAL A 93 17.41 8.85 -18.35
CA VAL A 93 16.86 9.39 -17.11
C VAL A 93 16.31 10.79 -17.38
N ASN A 94 15.06 11.02 -17.02
CA ASN A 94 14.46 12.34 -17.02
C ASN A 94 14.91 13.15 -15.80
N GLN A 95 15.88 14.04 -16.02
CA GLN A 95 16.48 14.86 -14.97
C GLN A 95 15.47 15.78 -14.26
N SER A 96 14.47 16.31 -14.96
CA SER A 96 13.42 17.12 -14.33
C SER A 96 12.55 16.30 -13.37
N GLY A 97 12.36 15.01 -13.65
CA GLY A 97 11.71 14.08 -12.77
C GLY A 97 12.48 13.86 -11.47
N LEU A 98 13.79 13.59 -11.58
CA LEU A 98 14.67 13.47 -10.42
C LEU A 98 14.73 14.75 -9.60
N GLN A 99 14.86 15.92 -10.25
CA GLN A 99 14.94 17.19 -9.57
C GLN A 99 13.71 17.47 -8.70
N TYR A 100 12.50 17.17 -9.20
CA TYR A 100 11.28 17.28 -8.38
C TYR A 100 11.36 16.48 -7.09
N TYR A 101 11.77 15.20 -7.17
CA TYR A 101 11.86 14.37 -5.95
C TYR A 101 13.02 14.80 -5.05
N HIS A 102 14.11 15.34 -5.59
CA HIS A 102 15.15 15.97 -4.75
C HIS A 102 14.61 17.16 -3.97
N ASP A 103 13.93 18.09 -4.64
CA ASP A 103 13.37 19.27 -4.00
C ASP A 103 12.32 18.87 -2.94
N PHE A 104 11.46 17.91 -3.27
CA PHE A 104 10.46 17.35 -2.37
C PHE A 104 11.09 16.69 -1.13
N VAL A 105 12.09 15.83 -1.32
CA VAL A 105 12.77 15.13 -0.21
C VAL A 105 13.57 16.11 0.64
N ASP A 106 14.24 17.09 0.02
CA ASP A 106 14.96 18.14 0.76
C ASP A 106 14.00 18.99 1.59
N ALA A 107 12.80 19.29 1.06
CA ALA A 107 11.77 20.00 1.81
C ALA A 107 11.22 19.18 2.98
N LEU A 108 11.05 17.85 2.85
CA LEU A 108 10.67 16.97 3.97
C LEU A 108 11.72 17.02 5.08
N LEU A 109 12.99 16.79 4.72
CA LEU A 109 14.11 16.77 5.65
C LEU A 109 14.32 18.12 6.34
N ALA A 110 14.18 19.23 5.61
CA ALA A 110 14.26 20.58 6.16
C ALA A 110 13.17 20.87 7.21
N ASN A 111 12.04 20.13 7.15
CA ASN A 111 10.96 20.20 8.13
C ASN A 111 11.01 19.08 9.19
N GLY A 112 12.09 18.30 9.23
CA GLY A 112 12.30 17.25 10.23
C GLY A 112 11.44 16.01 10.01
N ILE A 113 10.91 15.80 8.81
CA ILE A 113 10.07 14.66 8.47
C ILE A 113 10.94 13.63 7.75
N GLU A 114 11.03 12.41 8.28
CA GLU A 114 11.80 11.33 7.66
C GLU A 114 11.07 10.82 6.39
N PRO A 115 11.75 10.74 5.23
CA PRO A 115 11.16 10.17 4.03
C PRO A 115 11.15 8.63 4.09
N MET A 116 9.97 8.03 3.85
CA MET A 116 9.81 6.60 3.55
C MET A 116 9.39 6.44 2.08
N CYS A 117 10.32 6.02 1.24
CA CYS A 117 10.12 5.98 -0.20
C CYS A 117 9.60 4.62 -0.69
N THR A 118 8.45 4.63 -1.34
CA THR A 118 7.89 3.48 -2.06
C THR A 118 8.28 3.55 -3.53
N LEU A 119 9.11 2.63 -4.02
CA LEU A 119 9.62 2.65 -5.39
C LEU A 119 8.54 2.35 -6.42
N TYR A 120 7.67 1.39 -6.14
CA TYR A 120 6.58 0.99 -7.04
C TYR A 120 5.23 1.04 -6.35
N HIS A 121 4.39 1.97 -6.81
CA HIS A 121 2.98 2.09 -6.41
C HIS A 121 2.10 2.12 -7.67
N TRP A 122 2.20 1.04 -8.44
CA TRP A 122 1.29 0.61 -9.51
C TRP A 122 1.35 1.37 -10.82
N ASP A 123 2.14 2.44 -10.91
CA ASP A 123 2.25 3.29 -12.09
C ASP A 123 3.34 2.82 -13.05
N LEU A 124 3.34 1.53 -13.42
CA LEU A 124 4.24 0.96 -14.43
C LEU A 124 4.24 1.83 -15.71
N PRO A 125 5.40 2.22 -16.25
CA PRO A 125 5.49 2.91 -17.54
C PRO A 125 4.76 2.14 -18.65
N GLN A 126 3.86 2.79 -19.37
CA GLN A 126 3.06 2.17 -20.43
C GLN A 126 3.96 1.52 -21.50
N ALA A 127 5.13 2.10 -21.78
CA ALA A 127 6.09 1.54 -22.72
C ALA A 127 6.62 0.14 -22.31
N LEU A 128 6.65 -0.18 -21.01
CA LEU A 128 6.95 -1.54 -20.54
C LEU A 128 5.71 -2.44 -20.65
N GLN A 129 4.52 -1.91 -20.35
CA GLN A 129 3.27 -2.64 -20.53
C GLN A 129 3.04 -3.06 -21.99
N ASP A 130 3.37 -2.20 -22.95
CA ASP A 130 3.29 -2.49 -24.39
C ASP A 130 4.19 -3.67 -24.81
N LYS A 131 5.20 -4.00 -24.01
CA LYS A 131 6.10 -5.15 -24.18
C LYS A 131 5.73 -6.36 -23.31
N GLY A 132 4.53 -6.35 -22.70
CA GLY A 132 4.03 -7.42 -21.82
C GLY A 132 4.05 -7.08 -20.33
N GLY A 133 4.56 -5.91 -19.94
CA GLY A 133 4.54 -5.44 -18.55
C GLY A 133 5.17 -6.44 -17.59
N TRP A 134 4.54 -6.65 -16.43
CA TRP A 134 5.06 -7.57 -15.41
C TRP A 134 5.05 -9.06 -15.81
N GLU A 135 4.36 -9.45 -16.88
CA GLU A 135 4.51 -10.81 -17.42
C GLU A 135 5.89 -10.99 -18.05
N ASN A 136 6.44 -9.93 -18.65
CA ASN A 136 7.77 -9.95 -19.25
C ASN A 136 8.85 -9.77 -18.17
N ARG A 137 9.80 -10.72 -18.11
CA ARG A 137 10.91 -10.69 -17.14
C ARG A 137 11.87 -9.53 -17.37
N GLU A 138 11.92 -8.93 -18.56
CA GLU A 138 12.69 -7.70 -18.79
C GLU A 138 12.18 -6.54 -17.91
N THR A 139 10.91 -6.53 -17.52
CA THR A 139 10.37 -5.54 -16.57
C THR A 139 10.95 -5.72 -15.16
N VAL A 140 11.30 -6.96 -14.78
CA VAL A 140 11.96 -7.25 -13.50
C VAL A 140 13.36 -6.65 -13.47
N ASP A 141 14.09 -6.76 -14.57
CA ASP A 141 15.42 -6.15 -14.71
C ASP A 141 15.34 -4.62 -14.79
N ALA A 142 14.38 -4.08 -15.55
CA ALA A 142 14.14 -2.64 -15.61
C ALA A 142 13.80 -2.05 -14.23
N PHE A 143 13.02 -2.76 -13.41
CA PHE A 143 12.72 -2.33 -12.04
C PHE A 143 13.97 -2.34 -11.15
N ALA A 144 14.85 -3.34 -11.29
CA ALA A 144 16.09 -3.40 -10.54
C ALA A 144 17.05 -2.26 -10.90
N GLU A 145 17.16 -1.90 -12.20
CA GLU A 145 17.95 -0.76 -12.67
C GLU A 145 17.37 0.58 -12.17
N TYR A 146 16.05 0.74 -12.25
CA TYR A 146 15.35 1.89 -11.69
C TYR A 146 15.60 2.03 -10.19
N SER A 147 15.48 0.93 -9.44
CA SER A 147 15.73 0.91 -7.99
C SER A 147 17.17 1.31 -7.66
N ASP A 148 18.15 0.75 -8.37
CA ASP A 148 19.58 1.06 -8.18
C ASP A 148 19.90 2.54 -8.42
N LEU A 149 19.30 3.16 -9.45
CA LEU A 149 19.40 4.60 -9.67
C LEU A 149 18.84 5.37 -8.46
N MET A 150 17.61 5.06 -8.04
CA MET A 150 16.94 5.77 -6.95
C MET A 150 17.73 5.67 -5.63
N PHE A 151 18.30 4.50 -5.33
CA PHE A 151 19.14 4.35 -4.14
C PHE A 151 20.38 5.26 -4.19
N LYS A 152 21.03 5.36 -5.35
CA LYS A 152 22.23 6.19 -5.53
C LYS A 152 21.93 7.68 -5.49
N GLU A 153 20.90 8.12 -6.19
CA GLU A 153 20.51 9.55 -6.23
C GLU A 153 20.14 10.06 -4.84
N PHE A 154 19.44 9.24 -4.05
CA PHE A 154 18.94 9.64 -2.73
C PHE A 154 19.78 9.11 -1.56
N ASP A 155 21.03 8.71 -1.81
CA ASP A 155 21.97 8.39 -0.74
C ASP A 155 22.11 9.58 0.23
N GLY A 156 22.23 9.25 1.52
CA GLY A 156 22.26 10.24 2.60
C GLY A 156 20.90 10.86 2.94
N LYS A 157 19.93 10.89 2.01
CA LYS A 157 18.63 11.54 2.19
C LYS A 157 17.52 10.59 2.63
N ILE A 158 17.37 9.45 1.96
CA ILE A 158 16.29 8.49 2.24
C ILE A 158 16.87 7.26 2.93
N LYS A 159 16.29 6.90 4.08
CA LYS A 159 16.73 5.79 4.92
C LYS A 159 15.73 4.66 5.05
N LYS A 160 14.51 4.80 4.53
CA LYS A 160 13.48 3.77 4.54
C LYS A 160 12.92 3.57 3.15
N TRP A 161 13.08 2.36 2.63
CA TRP A 161 12.71 1.99 1.26
C TRP A 161 11.69 0.86 1.26
N ILE A 162 10.63 1.01 0.48
CA ILE A 162 9.65 -0.02 0.16
C ILE A 162 9.79 -0.31 -1.32
N THR A 163 10.07 -1.55 -1.71
CA THR A 163 10.18 -1.88 -3.14
C THR A 163 8.82 -1.80 -3.83
N ILE A 164 7.84 -2.56 -3.33
CA ILE A 164 6.54 -2.77 -3.98
C ILE A 164 5.45 -2.59 -2.93
N ASN A 165 4.47 -1.74 -3.23
CA ASN A 165 3.22 -1.66 -2.49
C ASN A 165 2.20 -2.67 -3.02
N GLU A 166 1.57 -3.40 -2.12
CA GLU A 166 0.43 -4.30 -2.35
C GLU A 166 0.61 -5.20 -3.58
N PRO A 167 1.58 -6.13 -3.56
CA PRO A 167 1.81 -7.01 -4.70
C PRO A 167 0.56 -7.84 -5.07
N TRP A 168 -0.35 -8.13 -4.13
CA TRP A 168 -1.64 -8.75 -4.43
C TRP A 168 -2.52 -7.87 -5.32
N CYS A 169 -2.57 -6.56 -5.06
CA CYS A 169 -3.32 -5.62 -5.89
C CYS A 169 -2.71 -5.54 -7.30
N VAL A 170 -1.38 -5.46 -7.39
CA VAL A 170 -0.68 -5.42 -8.69
C VAL A 170 -0.88 -6.71 -9.47
N SER A 171 -0.92 -7.88 -8.80
CA SER A 171 -1.07 -9.16 -9.49
C SER A 171 -2.54 -9.55 -9.68
N PHE A 172 -3.23 -9.94 -8.62
CA PHE A 172 -4.55 -10.57 -8.68
C PHE A 172 -5.67 -9.56 -8.93
N LEU A 173 -5.67 -8.42 -8.25
CA LEU A 173 -6.72 -7.40 -8.45
C LEU A 173 -6.67 -6.82 -9.88
N SER A 174 -5.46 -6.60 -10.39
CA SER A 174 -5.24 -5.96 -11.68
C SER A 174 -5.27 -6.91 -12.88
N ASN A 175 -4.85 -8.17 -12.71
CA ASN A 175 -4.68 -9.10 -13.83
C ASN A 175 -5.56 -10.35 -13.78
N PHE A 176 -6.26 -10.60 -12.67
CA PHE A 176 -7.26 -11.67 -12.57
C PHE A 176 -8.68 -11.13 -12.37
N ILE A 177 -8.87 -10.18 -11.45
CA ILE A 177 -10.18 -9.55 -11.21
C ILE A 177 -10.44 -8.47 -12.26
N GLY A 178 -9.40 -7.68 -12.59
CA GLY A 178 -9.40 -6.73 -13.70
C GLY A 178 -10.02 -5.37 -13.38
N ILE A 179 -10.14 -5.02 -12.09
CA ILE A 179 -10.69 -3.71 -11.67
C ILE A 179 -9.62 -2.61 -11.61
N HIS A 180 -8.34 -2.97 -11.51
CA HIS A 180 -7.21 -2.04 -11.54
C HIS A 180 -6.41 -2.19 -12.85
N ALA A 181 -5.63 -1.17 -13.20
CA ALA A 181 -4.75 -1.20 -14.37
C ALA A 181 -3.75 -2.37 -14.29
N PRO A 182 -3.52 -3.15 -15.37
CA PRO A 182 -4.00 -2.95 -16.74
C PRO A 182 -5.39 -3.54 -17.05
N GLY A 183 -6.03 -4.22 -16.09
CA GLY A 183 -7.42 -4.63 -16.19
C GLY A 183 -7.66 -5.96 -16.92
N TYR A 184 -6.70 -6.90 -16.83
CA TYR A 184 -6.86 -8.25 -17.38
C TYR A 184 -7.65 -9.17 -16.45
N GLN A 185 -8.18 -10.25 -17.01
CA GLN A 185 -8.97 -11.26 -16.30
C GLN A 185 -8.44 -12.68 -16.55
N ASN A 186 -7.21 -12.94 -16.10
CA ASN A 186 -6.48 -14.18 -16.33
C ASN A 186 -5.69 -14.61 -15.08
N LEU A 187 -6.08 -15.74 -14.49
CA LEU A 187 -5.46 -16.26 -13.26
C LEU A 187 -4.00 -16.70 -13.46
N GLN A 188 -3.67 -17.33 -14.60
CA GLN A 188 -2.30 -17.73 -14.90
C GLN A 188 -1.39 -16.50 -15.01
N LEU A 189 -1.86 -15.46 -15.70
CA LEU A 189 -1.16 -14.19 -15.82
C LEU A 189 -0.92 -13.54 -14.45
N ALA A 190 -1.95 -13.43 -13.61
CA ALA A 190 -1.81 -12.89 -12.27
C ALA A 190 -0.81 -13.68 -11.41
N THR A 191 -0.82 -15.02 -11.52
CA THR A 191 0.10 -15.89 -10.79
C THR A 191 1.54 -15.69 -11.26
N THR A 192 1.78 -15.63 -12.58
CA THR A 192 3.09 -15.29 -13.16
C THR A 192 3.57 -13.91 -12.71
N ILE A 193 2.71 -12.89 -12.76
CA ILE A 193 3.04 -11.52 -12.34
C ILE A 193 3.38 -11.48 -10.85
N SER A 194 2.63 -12.18 -9.99
CA SER A 194 2.91 -12.23 -8.54
C SER A 194 4.34 -12.72 -8.26
N HIS A 195 4.82 -13.68 -9.06
CA HIS A 195 6.17 -14.20 -8.96
C HIS A 195 7.22 -13.22 -9.48
N HIS A 196 6.98 -12.56 -10.62
CA HIS A 196 7.89 -11.56 -11.15
C HIS A 196 8.03 -10.33 -10.25
N LEU A 197 6.95 -9.92 -9.57
CA LEU A 197 7.00 -8.85 -8.57
C LEU A 197 7.91 -9.23 -7.40
N LEU A 198 7.78 -10.46 -6.86
CA LEU A 198 8.65 -10.93 -5.79
C LEU A 198 10.11 -11.06 -6.26
N LEU A 199 10.34 -11.49 -7.50
CA LEU A 199 11.68 -11.53 -8.08
C LEU A 199 12.28 -10.12 -8.21
N ALA A 200 11.48 -9.15 -8.63
CA ALA A 200 11.87 -7.75 -8.75
C ALA A 200 12.17 -7.11 -7.39
N HIS A 201 11.36 -7.39 -6.38
CA HIS A 201 11.65 -7.07 -4.98
C HIS A 201 13.02 -7.63 -4.57
N GLY A 202 13.24 -8.93 -4.76
CA GLY A 202 14.47 -9.61 -4.42
C GLY A 202 15.71 -8.99 -5.07
N LYS A 203 15.65 -8.75 -6.39
CA LYS A 203 16.73 -8.09 -7.13
C LYS A 203 16.99 -6.65 -6.65
N ALA A 204 15.95 -5.88 -6.34
CA ALA A 204 16.10 -4.54 -5.79
C ALA A 204 16.77 -4.57 -4.40
N VAL A 205 16.40 -5.52 -3.54
CA VAL A 205 17.07 -5.73 -2.24
C VAL A 205 18.54 -6.10 -2.45
N THR A 206 18.85 -7.01 -3.37
CA THR A 206 20.25 -7.34 -3.72
C THR A 206 21.03 -6.09 -4.13
N LYS A 207 20.48 -5.25 -5.02
CA LYS A 207 21.12 -3.99 -5.43
C LYS A 207 21.35 -3.03 -4.26
N PHE A 208 20.36 -2.90 -3.37
CA PHE A 208 20.50 -2.10 -2.16
C PHE A 208 21.66 -2.59 -1.28
N ARG A 209 21.80 -3.91 -1.08
CA ARG A 209 22.92 -4.46 -0.30
C ARG A 209 24.27 -4.30 -1.00
N GLU A 210 24.33 -4.57 -2.31
CA GLU A 210 25.55 -4.42 -3.12
C GLU A 210 26.08 -2.99 -3.16
N SER A 211 25.19 -2.00 -3.09
CA SER A 211 25.55 -0.58 -3.07
C SER A 211 26.30 -0.14 -1.82
N GLY A 212 26.19 -0.89 -0.71
CA GLY A 212 26.80 -0.54 0.58
C GLY A 212 26.14 0.67 1.28
N LEU A 213 25.00 1.13 0.78
CA LEU A 213 24.26 2.28 1.31
C LEU A 213 23.68 1.99 2.70
N THR A 214 23.52 3.05 3.49
CA THR A 214 22.91 2.97 4.83
C THR A 214 21.41 3.21 4.76
N GLY A 215 20.64 2.35 5.42
CA GLY A 215 19.19 2.46 5.50
C GLY A 215 18.54 1.10 5.68
N GLU A 216 17.22 1.09 5.67
CA GLU A 216 16.37 -0.07 5.79
C GLU A 216 15.56 -0.25 4.51
N ILE A 217 15.40 -1.49 4.04
CA ILE A 217 14.59 -1.84 2.89
C ILE A 217 13.62 -2.99 3.20
N GLY A 218 12.41 -2.86 2.69
CA GLY A 218 11.34 -3.84 2.78
C GLY A 218 10.37 -3.77 1.59
N TYR A 219 9.19 -4.33 1.77
CA TYR A 219 8.05 -4.25 0.86
C TYR A 219 6.76 -4.15 1.69
N ALA A 220 5.63 -3.79 1.08
CA ALA A 220 4.40 -3.49 1.81
C ALA A 220 3.19 -4.30 1.31
N PRO A 221 2.99 -5.56 1.76
CA PRO A 221 1.78 -6.31 1.45
C PRO A 221 0.52 -5.75 2.12
N ASN A 222 -0.59 -5.81 1.39
CA ASN A 222 -1.93 -5.70 1.98
C ASN A 222 -2.39 -7.03 2.54
N LEU A 223 -3.08 -6.95 3.68
CA LEU A 223 -3.66 -8.09 4.35
C LEU A 223 -5.17 -7.97 4.42
N GLU A 224 -5.84 -9.10 4.24
CA GLU A 224 -7.22 -9.30 4.68
C GLU A 224 -7.26 -10.39 5.73
N TRP A 225 -8.22 -10.28 6.67
CA TRP A 225 -8.51 -11.35 7.63
C TRP A 225 -9.88 -11.96 7.36
N ASN A 226 -9.94 -13.28 7.27
CA ASN A 226 -11.19 -14.03 7.17
C ASN A 226 -11.44 -14.81 8.46
N GLU A 227 -12.56 -14.52 9.11
CA GLU A 227 -13.07 -15.27 10.26
C GLU A 227 -13.98 -16.41 9.78
N PRO A 228 -13.80 -17.65 10.26
CA PRO A 228 -14.68 -18.73 9.86
C PRO A 228 -16.08 -18.55 10.44
N TYR A 229 -17.11 -18.69 9.61
CA TYR A 229 -18.52 -18.59 10.01
C TYR A 229 -18.91 -19.63 11.06
N SER A 230 -18.32 -20.82 10.98
CA SER A 230 -18.53 -21.91 11.95
C SER A 230 -17.21 -22.60 12.32
N ASN A 231 -17.25 -23.48 13.32
CA ASN A 231 -16.10 -24.28 13.72
C ASN A 231 -15.86 -25.53 12.85
N LYS A 232 -16.55 -25.65 11.71
CA LYS A 232 -16.34 -26.74 10.76
C LYS A 232 -15.00 -26.58 10.04
N GLN A 233 -14.32 -27.70 9.82
CA GLN A 233 -13.02 -27.69 9.14
C GLN A 233 -13.08 -27.08 7.73
N GLU A 234 -14.17 -27.31 6.99
CA GLU A 234 -14.38 -26.76 5.66
C GLU A 234 -14.38 -25.21 5.65
N ASP A 235 -15.01 -24.57 6.63
CA ASP A 235 -15.05 -23.11 6.78
C ASP A 235 -13.67 -22.56 7.17
N ILE A 236 -12.97 -23.25 8.07
CA ILE A 236 -11.60 -22.91 8.48
C ILE A 236 -10.65 -22.99 7.28
N ASP A 237 -10.72 -24.08 6.51
CA ASP A 237 -9.88 -24.28 5.32
C ASP A 237 -10.20 -23.24 4.23
N ALA A 238 -11.48 -22.88 4.05
CA ALA A 238 -11.89 -21.83 3.13
C ALA A 238 -11.35 -20.45 3.53
N CYS A 239 -11.32 -20.13 4.82
CA CYS A 239 -10.67 -18.93 5.34
C CYS A 239 -9.16 -18.96 5.12
N ASN A 240 -8.51 -20.10 5.42
CA ASN A 240 -7.07 -20.26 5.23
C ASN A 240 -6.67 -20.08 3.76
N ARG A 241 -7.44 -20.61 2.80
CA ARG A 241 -7.21 -20.35 1.37
C ARG A 241 -7.42 -18.89 0.99
N GLY A 242 -8.52 -18.30 1.45
CA GLY A 242 -8.86 -16.89 1.18
C GLY A 242 -7.88 -15.89 1.80
N MET A 243 -7.19 -16.25 2.90
CA MET A 243 -6.08 -15.47 3.47
C MET A 243 -4.74 -15.83 2.83
N GLY A 244 -4.58 -17.09 2.41
CA GLY A 244 -3.33 -17.66 1.90
C GLY A 244 -2.73 -16.91 0.73
N TRP A 245 -3.56 -16.38 -0.17
CA TRP A 245 -3.07 -15.56 -1.28
C TRP A 245 -2.71 -14.11 -0.91
N PHE A 246 -3.13 -13.59 0.24
CA PHE A 246 -2.72 -12.26 0.74
C PHE A 246 -1.47 -12.37 1.61
N ILE A 247 -1.43 -13.39 2.49
CA ILE A 247 -0.37 -13.58 3.48
C ILE A 247 0.66 -14.58 2.94
N GLU A 248 0.40 -15.88 3.06
CA GLU A 248 1.43 -16.89 2.82
C GLU A 248 2.05 -16.81 1.41
N TRP A 249 1.27 -16.46 0.38
CA TRP A 249 1.75 -16.34 -0.99
C TRP A 249 2.82 -15.27 -1.19
N PHE A 250 2.77 -14.19 -0.41
CA PHE A 250 3.72 -13.07 -0.51
C PHE A 250 4.75 -13.04 0.60
N PHE A 251 4.55 -13.79 1.69
CA PHE A 251 5.49 -13.86 2.81
C PHE A 251 6.34 -15.13 2.77
N ASP A 252 5.79 -16.31 2.49
CA ASP A 252 6.58 -17.55 2.51
C ASP A 252 7.76 -17.54 1.51
N PRO A 253 7.63 -17.03 0.27
CA PRO A 253 8.78 -16.90 -0.63
C PRO A 253 9.92 -16.05 -0.05
N VAL A 254 9.59 -14.93 0.59
CA VAL A 254 10.57 -13.97 1.10
C VAL A 254 11.21 -14.47 2.40
N PHE A 255 10.43 -15.06 3.31
CA PHE A 255 10.91 -15.46 4.64
C PHE A 255 11.32 -16.93 4.76
N LYS A 256 10.81 -17.80 3.90
CA LYS A 256 11.05 -19.25 3.94
C LYS A 256 11.69 -19.81 2.66
N GLY A 257 11.79 -19.01 1.60
CA GLY A 257 12.41 -19.42 0.33
C GLY A 257 11.58 -20.38 -0.52
N SER A 258 10.28 -20.50 -0.26
CA SER A 258 9.37 -21.36 -1.02
C SER A 258 7.94 -20.83 -0.97
N TYR A 259 7.15 -21.04 -2.02
CA TYR A 259 5.71 -20.78 -1.98
C TYR A 259 4.98 -21.77 -1.05
N PRO A 260 3.83 -21.38 -0.48
CA PRO A 260 3.06 -22.28 0.39
C PRO A 260 2.43 -23.41 -0.42
N GLN A 261 2.76 -24.67 -0.06
CA GLN A 261 2.35 -25.85 -0.83
C GLN A 261 0.82 -25.94 -1.02
N PHE A 262 0.04 -25.62 0.01
CA PHE A 262 -1.43 -25.70 -0.08
C PHE A 262 -2.03 -24.74 -1.12
N MET A 263 -1.37 -23.61 -1.40
CA MET A 263 -1.79 -22.69 -2.45
C MET A 263 -1.32 -23.13 -3.83
N LEU A 264 -0.11 -23.71 -3.93
CA LEU A 264 0.38 -24.31 -5.17
C LEU A 264 -0.59 -25.42 -5.63
N ASP A 265 -0.93 -26.35 -4.73
CA ASP A 265 -1.88 -27.44 -4.99
C ASP A 265 -3.27 -26.89 -5.38
N TRP A 266 -3.68 -25.78 -4.75
CA TRP A 266 -4.96 -25.14 -5.05
C TRP A 266 -4.98 -24.51 -6.45
N PHE A 267 -3.94 -23.75 -6.81
CA PHE A 267 -3.84 -23.15 -8.13
C PHE A 267 -3.71 -24.21 -9.22
N GLU A 268 -2.98 -25.30 -8.98
CA GLU A 268 -2.90 -26.43 -9.91
C GLU A 268 -4.29 -27.04 -10.15
N LYS A 269 -5.09 -27.25 -9.08
CA LYS A 269 -6.50 -27.66 -9.21
C LYS A 269 -7.35 -26.68 -10.01
N LYS A 270 -7.04 -25.39 -9.96
CA LYS A 270 -7.71 -24.34 -10.75
C LYS A 270 -7.08 -24.16 -12.15
N GLY A 271 -6.19 -25.07 -12.56
CA GLY A 271 -5.61 -25.12 -13.90
C GLY A 271 -4.43 -24.16 -14.13
N VAL A 272 -3.80 -23.71 -13.04
CA VAL A 272 -2.69 -22.75 -13.07
C VAL A 272 -1.45 -23.38 -12.46
N THR A 273 -0.32 -23.21 -13.13
CA THR A 273 0.97 -23.67 -12.62
C THR A 273 1.94 -22.51 -12.61
N LEU A 274 2.65 -22.34 -11.49
CA LEU A 274 3.68 -21.32 -11.39
C LEU A 274 4.99 -21.85 -11.96
N SER A 275 5.55 -21.14 -12.95
CA SER A 275 6.87 -21.45 -13.52
C SER A 275 7.94 -20.67 -12.77
N ILE A 276 8.67 -21.37 -11.90
CA ILE A 276 9.80 -20.82 -11.14
C ILE A 276 11.09 -21.21 -11.87
N GLN A 277 11.91 -20.23 -12.27
CA GLN A 277 13.19 -20.52 -12.90
C GLN A 277 14.28 -20.77 -11.86
N ASP A 278 15.31 -21.51 -12.25
CA ASP A 278 16.47 -21.76 -11.41
C ASP A 278 17.11 -20.44 -10.97
N GLY A 279 17.28 -20.27 -9.65
CA GLY A 279 17.84 -19.06 -9.05
C GLY A 279 16.82 -18.01 -8.62
N ASP A 280 15.56 -18.08 -9.06
CA ASP A 280 14.55 -17.07 -8.70
C ASP A 280 14.33 -16.97 -7.20
N MET A 281 14.16 -18.11 -6.54
CA MET A 281 13.92 -18.14 -5.10
C MET A 281 15.12 -17.64 -4.29
N ALA A 282 16.35 -17.71 -4.83
CA ALA A 282 17.52 -17.16 -4.17
C ALA A 282 17.53 -15.63 -4.17
N PHE A 283 16.99 -15.00 -5.23
CA PHE A 283 16.74 -13.56 -5.23
C PHE A 283 15.53 -13.19 -4.37
N ILE A 284 14.45 -13.96 -4.41
CA ILE A 284 13.25 -13.65 -3.63
C ILE A 284 13.52 -13.76 -2.12
N HIS A 285 14.32 -14.75 -1.70
CA HIS A 285 14.66 -15.01 -0.30
C HIS A 285 15.86 -14.17 0.18
N GLN A 286 15.86 -12.88 -0.15
CA GLN A 286 16.88 -11.95 0.35
C GLN A 286 16.46 -11.36 1.71
N PRO A 287 17.39 -11.20 2.67
CA PRO A 287 17.07 -10.57 3.95
C PRO A 287 16.63 -9.11 3.82
N ILE A 288 15.43 -8.82 4.33
CA ILE A 288 14.86 -7.47 4.44
C ILE A 288 14.97 -6.96 5.88
N ASP A 289 14.88 -5.63 6.05
CA ASP A 289 15.01 -4.99 7.36
C ASP A 289 13.67 -4.80 8.08
N PHE A 290 12.58 -4.65 7.33
CA PHE A 290 11.22 -4.52 7.84
C PHE A 290 10.18 -4.99 6.81
N VAL A 291 8.94 -5.13 7.27
CA VAL A 291 7.76 -5.28 6.39
C VAL A 291 6.77 -4.16 6.65
N GLY A 292 6.23 -3.58 5.58
CA GLY A 292 5.08 -2.69 5.63
C GLY A 292 3.78 -3.51 5.62
N ILE A 293 2.79 -3.12 6.42
CA ILE A 293 1.49 -3.78 6.46
C ILE A 293 0.40 -2.76 6.13
N ASN A 294 -0.38 -3.07 5.11
CA ASN A 294 -1.60 -2.33 4.78
C ASN A 294 -2.81 -3.13 5.25
N TYR A 295 -3.63 -2.55 6.12
CA TYR A 295 -4.81 -3.22 6.67
C TYR A 295 -6.00 -2.27 6.73
N TYR A 296 -7.15 -2.77 6.26
CA TYR A 296 -8.39 -1.98 6.24
C TYR A 296 -9.60 -2.73 6.79
N THR A 297 -9.72 -4.03 6.49
CA THR A 297 -10.97 -4.76 6.64
C THR A 297 -10.77 -6.25 6.92
N GLY A 298 -11.86 -6.92 7.28
CA GLY A 298 -11.97 -8.36 7.37
C GLY A 298 -13.38 -8.84 7.03
N SER A 299 -13.53 -10.14 6.81
CA SER A 299 -14.81 -10.77 6.46
C SER A 299 -15.10 -11.97 7.33
N VAL A 300 -16.38 -12.33 7.45
CA VAL A 300 -16.77 -13.68 7.90
C VAL A 300 -16.99 -14.52 6.66
N VAL A 301 -16.41 -15.72 6.63
CA VAL A 301 -16.38 -16.57 5.45
C VAL A 301 -16.82 -17.98 5.81
N ARG A 302 -17.61 -18.60 4.93
CA ARG A 302 -17.92 -20.03 4.99
C ARG A 302 -17.50 -20.73 3.70
N TYR A 303 -17.33 -22.04 3.76
CA TYR A 303 -17.14 -22.86 2.58
C TYR A 303 -18.39 -22.86 1.71
N LYS A 304 -18.19 -22.70 0.40
CA LYS A 304 -19.21 -22.91 -0.61
C LYS A 304 -18.54 -23.44 -1.86
N GLU A 305 -18.84 -24.69 -2.17
CA GLU A 305 -18.27 -25.38 -3.33
C GLU A 305 -18.49 -24.55 -4.62
N ASN A 306 -17.44 -24.43 -5.44
CA ASN A 306 -17.45 -23.69 -6.70
C ASN A 306 -17.84 -22.21 -6.59
N HIS A 307 -17.72 -21.61 -5.39
CA HIS A 307 -17.91 -20.17 -5.22
C HIS A 307 -16.58 -19.43 -5.34
N GLU A 308 -16.49 -18.56 -6.34
CA GLU A 308 -15.28 -17.80 -6.67
C GLU A 308 -14.03 -18.70 -6.78
N LEU A 309 -12.85 -18.14 -6.53
CA LEU A 309 -11.58 -18.84 -6.71
C LEU A 309 -11.27 -19.83 -5.59
N PHE A 310 -11.72 -19.58 -4.35
CA PHE A 310 -11.28 -20.31 -3.16
C PHE A 310 -12.34 -21.19 -2.52
N ASP A 311 -13.46 -21.40 -3.22
CA ASP A 311 -14.64 -22.12 -2.74
C ASP A 311 -15.11 -21.54 -1.39
N ASN A 312 -15.17 -20.21 -1.34
CA ASN A 312 -15.46 -19.46 -0.14
C ASN A 312 -16.50 -18.38 -0.43
N GLU A 313 -17.38 -18.13 0.53
CA GLU A 313 -18.47 -17.16 0.43
C GLU A 313 -18.39 -16.23 1.63
N LYS A 314 -18.32 -14.91 1.36
CA LYS A 314 -18.44 -13.88 2.39
C LYS A 314 -19.88 -13.87 2.91
N VAL A 315 -20.03 -13.94 4.23
CA VAL A 315 -21.30 -13.88 4.93
C VAL A 315 -21.45 -12.52 5.58
N ASP A 316 -22.50 -11.78 5.20
CA ASP A 316 -22.86 -10.55 5.87
C ASP A 316 -23.50 -10.87 7.22
N ILE A 317 -22.79 -10.54 8.30
CA ILE A 317 -23.26 -10.71 9.68
C ILE A 317 -23.65 -9.37 10.33
N GLY A 318 -23.78 -8.30 9.54
CA GLY A 318 -24.21 -6.98 10.00
C GLY A 318 -23.11 -6.16 10.67
N TYR A 319 -21.84 -6.33 10.27
CA TYR A 319 -20.80 -5.40 10.69
C TYR A 319 -21.08 -3.98 10.18
N GLU A 320 -20.69 -2.97 10.96
CA GLU A 320 -20.66 -1.60 10.47
C GLU A 320 -19.69 -1.50 9.29
N LYS A 321 -20.02 -0.66 8.31
CA LYS A 321 -19.25 -0.49 7.09
C LYS A 321 -18.87 0.98 6.86
N THR A 322 -17.75 1.17 6.18
CA THR A 322 -17.31 2.47 5.67
C THR A 322 -18.12 2.89 4.44
N ASP A 323 -17.92 4.12 3.94
CA ASP A 323 -18.57 4.59 2.70
C ASP A 323 -18.01 3.89 1.43
N PHE A 324 -17.02 3.00 1.59
CA PHE A 324 -16.52 2.05 0.58
C PHE A 324 -17.22 0.67 0.66
N ASP A 325 -18.19 0.49 1.56
CA ASP A 325 -18.82 -0.80 1.86
C ASP A 325 -17.88 -1.86 2.48
N TRP A 326 -16.77 -1.43 3.09
CA TRP A 326 -15.87 -2.33 3.83
C TRP A 326 -16.27 -2.46 5.30
N ASN A 327 -16.33 -3.70 5.80
CA ASN A 327 -16.54 -3.97 7.22
C ASN A 327 -15.46 -3.32 8.09
N ILE A 328 -15.88 -2.74 9.21
CA ILE A 328 -14.98 -2.26 10.25
C ILE A 328 -14.65 -3.44 11.18
N TYR A 329 -13.44 -4.00 11.06
CA TYR A 329 -13.06 -5.22 11.79
C TYR A 329 -11.68 -5.12 12.48
N PRO A 330 -11.54 -4.30 13.53
CA PRO A 330 -10.27 -4.07 14.22
C PRO A 330 -9.68 -5.34 14.86
N GLU A 331 -10.49 -6.35 15.22
CA GLU A 331 -9.96 -7.62 15.75
C GLU A 331 -9.18 -8.41 14.69
N GLY A 332 -9.59 -8.32 13.42
CA GLY A 332 -8.84 -8.91 12.31
C GLY A 332 -7.45 -8.32 12.17
N PHE A 333 -7.30 -7.02 12.48
CA PHE A 333 -6.01 -6.35 12.48
C PHE A 333 -5.04 -6.96 13.50
N TYR A 334 -5.50 -7.13 14.75
CA TYR A 334 -4.74 -7.77 15.82
C TYR A 334 -4.37 -9.22 15.47
N LYS A 335 -5.33 -9.98 14.93
CA LYS A 335 -5.13 -11.39 14.54
C LYS A 335 -4.14 -11.53 13.39
N ALA A 336 -4.23 -10.69 12.36
CA ALA A 336 -3.29 -10.69 11.23
C ALA A 336 -1.85 -10.41 11.70
N LEU A 337 -1.66 -9.36 12.51
CA LEU A 337 -0.35 -9.02 13.06
C LEU A 337 0.22 -10.12 13.97
N SER A 338 -0.63 -10.74 14.79
CA SER A 338 -0.23 -11.86 15.65
C SER A 338 0.19 -13.07 14.82
N LYS A 339 -0.58 -13.41 13.77
CA LYS A 339 -0.24 -14.50 12.84
C LYS A 339 1.11 -14.26 12.17
N LEU A 340 1.40 -13.03 11.73
CA LEU A 340 2.69 -12.71 11.13
C LEU A 340 3.85 -12.95 12.11
N LYS A 341 3.72 -12.48 13.35
CA LYS A 341 4.72 -12.73 14.40
C LYS A 341 4.91 -14.23 14.63
N ASP A 342 3.83 -14.98 14.73
CA ASP A 342 3.87 -16.42 15.03
C ASP A 342 4.46 -17.24 13.88
N GLN A 343 4.25 -16.84 12.62
CA GLN A 343 4.73 -17.57 11.43
C GLN A 343 6.11 -17.15 10.94
N TYR A 344 6.49 -15.88 11.12
CA TYR A 344 7.70 -15.30 10.52
C TYR A 344 8.65 -14.67 11.55
N GLY A 345 8.29 -14.68 12.83
CA GLY A 345 9.14 -14.20 13.92
C GLY A 345 9.04 -12.69 14.17
N GLN A 346 10.04 -12.15 14.88
CA GLN A 346 10.06 -10.79 15.41
C GLN A 346 10.54 -9.75 14.39
N ILE A 347 9.98 -9.78 13.17
CA ILE A 347 10.32 -8.85 12.10
C ILE A 347 9.83 -7.45 12.48
N PRO A 348 10.63 -6.39 12.27
CA PRO A 348 10.14 -5.02 12.40
C PRO A 348 8.98 -4.74 11.43
N ILE A 349 7.85 -4.26 11.96
CA ILE A 349 6.65 -3.97 11.17
C ILE A 349 6.35 -2.47 11.22
N TYR A 350 6.13 -1.86 10.07
CA TYR A 350 5.45 -0.57 9.98
C TYR A 350 4.03 -0.80 9.48
N ILE A 351 3.02 -0.21 10.13
CA ILE A 351 1.69 -0.13 9.52
C ILE A 351 1.79 0.97 8.48
N THR A 352 1.98 0.58 7.22
CA THR A 352 2.25 1.50 6.12
C THR A 352 0.98 2.11 5.56
N GLU A 353 -0.17 1.45 5.77
CA GLU A 353 -1.50 2.01 5.53
C GLU A 353 -2.53 1.44 6.51
N ASN A 354 -3.32 2.34 7.09
CA ASN A 354 -4.58 2.02 7.75
C ASN A 354 -5.46 3.27 7.77
N GLY A 355 -6.73 3.13 7.40
CA GLY A 355 -7.60 4.27 7.16
C GLY A 355 -9.03 3.89 6.83
N ALA A 356 -9.89 4.88 6.67
CA ALA A 356 -11.29 4.65 6.32
C ALA A 356 -11.83 5.67 5.32
N CYS A 357 -12.60 5.14 4.36
CA CYS A 357 -13.39 5.94 3.45
C CYS A 357 -14.61 6.51 4.18
N TYR A 358 -14.63 7.84 4.34
CA TYR A 358 -15.79 8.57 4.82
C TYR A 358 -15.88 9.89 4.06
N ASN A 359 -17.01 10.07 3.40
CA ASN A 359 -17.23 11.10 2.38
C ASN A 359 -17.73 12.43 2.95
N ASP A 360 -17.58 12.64 4.26
CA ASP A 360 -17.88 13.89 4.94
C ASP A 360 -17.19 15.07 4.24
N GLY A 361 -18.00 16.06 3.83
CA GLY A 361 -17.56 17.27 3.14
C GLY A 361 -17.42 18.47 4.08
N VAL A 362 -17.06 19.62 3.52
CA VAL A 362 -16.94 20.88 4.26
C VAL A 362 -18.32 21.44 4.58
N GLU A 363 -18.63 21.57 5.87
CA GLU A 363 -19.84 22.23 6.38
C GLU A 363 -19.45 23.37 7.32
N ASN A 364 -19.83 24.60 6.99
CA ASN A 364 -19.47 25.80 7.76
C ASN A 364 -17.95 25.93 8.00
N GLY A 365 -17.13 25.62 6.98
CA GLY A 365 -15.67 25.73 7.03
C GLY A 365 -14.95 24.62 7.80
N ARG A 366 -15.64 23.53 8.13
CA ARG A 366 -15.08 22.40 8.89
C ARG A 366 -15.62 21.07 8.35
N VAL A 367 -14.81 20.01 8.41
CA VAL A 367 -15.24 18.65 8.07
C VAL A 367 -15.32 17.84 9.36
N LYS A 368 -16.53 17.43 9.75
CA LYS A 368 -16.80 16.73 11.01
C LYS A 368 -16.85 15.22 10.82
N ASP A 369 -15.71 14.62 10.54
CA ASP A 369 -15.56 13.21 10.20
C ASP A 369 -15.39 12.29 11.42
N GLN A 370 -16.32 12.35 12.37
CA GLN A 370 -16.25 11.57 13.62
C GLN A 370 -16.10 10.07 13.38
N ARG A 371 -16.77 9.53 12.35
CA ARG A 371 -16.68 8.11 11.98
C ARG A 371 -15.24 7.68 11.65
N ARG A 372 -14.45 8.58 11.03
CA ARG A 372 -13.01 8.32 10.77
C ARG A 372 -12.22 8.27 12.07
N ILE A 373 -12.47 9.18 13.00
CA ILE A 373 -11.85 9.16 14.34
C ILE A 373 -12.17 7.84 15.05
N ASP A 374 -13.44 7.42 15.03
CA ASP A 374 -13.88 6.20 15.69
C ASP A 374 -13.25 4.95 15.05
N TYR A 375 -13.11 4.91 13.73
CA TYR A 375 -12.37 3.86 13.03
C TYR A 375 -10.90 3.80 13.48
N LEU A 376 -10.21 4.94 13.50
CA LEU A 376 -8.79 5.03 13.86
C LEU A 376 -8.58 4.62 15.32
N LYS A 377 -9.43 5.10 16.24
CA LYS A 377 -9.42 4.68 17.66
C LYS A 377 -9.52 3.17 17.82
N GLN A 378 -10.45 2.54 17.11
CA GLN A 378 -10.66 1.09 17.15
C GLN A 378 -9.42 0.32 16.66
N HIS A 379 -8.86 0.71 15.51
CA HIS A 379 -7.70 0.03 14.93
C HIS A 379 -6.41 0.27 15.74
N LEU A 380 -6.20 1.49 16.22
CA LEU A 380 -5.06 1.81 17.09
C LEU A 380 -5.14 1.10 18.44
N THR A 381 -6.34 0.84 18.96
CA THR A 381 -6.52 -0.01 20.16
C THR A 381 -6.07 -1.45 19.90
N SER A 382 -6.47 -2.03 18.77
CA SER A 382 -6.00 -3.35 18.35
C SER A 382 -4.49 -3.38 18.09
N LEU A 383 -3.91 -2.30 17.56
CA LEU A 383 -2.47 -2.17 17.36
C LEU A 383 -1.72 -2.12 18.69
N SER A 384 -2.20 -1.33 19.66
CA SER A 384 -1.66 -1.31 21.02
C SER A 384 -1.69 -2.71 21.64
N ARG A 385 -2.81 -3.43 21.50
CA ARG A 385 -2.93 -4.82 21.97
C ARG A 385 -1.92 -5.75 21.28
N ALA A 386 -1.67 -5.56 19.99
CA ALA A 386 -0.67 -6.35 19.25
C ALA A 386 0.75 -6.07 19.77
N ILE A 387 1.08 -4.81 20.04
CA ILE A 387 2.34 -4.38 20.66
C ILE A 387 2.51 -5.03 22.04
N ASP A 388 1.50 -4.95 22.90
CA ASP A 388 1.51 -5.57 24.23
C ASP A 388 1.64 -7.11 24.17
N SER A 389 1.16 -7.70 23.07
CA SER A 389 1.28 -9.14 22.78
C SER A 389 2.62 -9.51 22.13
N GLY A 390 3.57 -8.57 22.05
CA GLY A 390 4.93 -8.76 21.59
C GLY A 390 5.09 -8.74 20.07
N VAL A 391 4.17 -8.13 19.31
CA VAL A 391 4.41 -7.84 17.89
C VAL A 391 5.36 -6.63 17.78
N ASN A 392 6.41 -6.75 16.96
CA ASN A 392 7.47 -5.74 16.82
C ASN A 392 7.05 -4.57 15.91
N ILE A 393 6.06 -3.78 16.32
CA ILE A 393 5.60 -2.58 15.60
C ILE A 393 6.58 -1.42 15.81
N LYS A 394 6.97 -0.77 14.72
CA LYS A 394 7.89 0.38 14.68
C LYS A 394 7.23 1.70 14.32
N GLY A 395 6.09 1.66 13.64
CA GLY A 395 5.38 2.88 13.28
C GLY A 395 3.99 2.64 12.72
N TYR A 396 3.21 3.72 12.69
CA TYR A 396 1.86 3.76 12.14
C TYR A 396 1.69 4.95 11.21
N LEU A 397 1.28 4.67 9.97
CA LEU A 397 1.04 5.65 8.93
C LEU A 397 -0.42 5.61 8.52
N THR A 398 -1.14 6.70 8.78
CA THR A 398 -2.55 6.78 8.41
C THR A 398 -2.72 6.90 6.90
N TRP A 399 -3.67 6.15 6.35
CA TRP A 399 -4.16 6.32 4.98
C TRP A 399 -5.44 7.16 5.00
N SER A 400 -5.49 8.34 4.40
CA SER A 400 -4.42 9.05 3.68
C SER A 400 -4.17 10.42 4.30
N LEU A 401 -3.06 11.07 3.94
CA LEU A 401 -2.86 12.48 4.26
C LEU A 401 -3.97 13.34 3.63
N LEU A 402 -4.21 13.16 2.33
CA LEU A 402 -5.13 13.95 1.50
C LEU A 402 -6.25 13.06 0.96
N ASP A 403 -7.45 13.62 0.80
CA ASP A 403 -8.42 13.07 -0.15
C ASP A 403 -7.76 13.11 -1.53
N ASN A 404 -7.90 12.03 -2.31
CA ASN A 404 -7.08 11.82 -3.50
C ASN A 404 -7.85 11.08 -4.60
N PHE A 405 -7.19 10.77 -5.71
CA PHE A 405 -7.75 9.89 -6.75
C PHE A 405 -7.73 8.43 -6.28
N GLU A 406 -8.88 7.91 -5.86
CA GLU A 406 -9.04 6.56 -5.30
C GLU A 406 -9.26 5.54 -6.42
N TRP A 407 -8.28 5.45 -7.32
CA TRP A 407 -8.16 4.39 -8.32
C TRP A 407 -9.42 4.22 -9.20
N ALA A 408 -10.05 3.04 -9.18
CA ALA A 408 -11.24 2.76 -9.98
C ALA A 408 -12.48 3.57 -9.53
N GLU A 409 -12.49 4.09 -8.30
CA GLU A 409 -13.58 4.87 -7.72
C GLU A 409 -13.45 6.38 -8.02
N GLY A 410 -12.37 6.81 -8.66
CA GLY A 410 -12.15 8.22 -8.99
C GLY A 410 -12.08 9.07 -7.73
N TYR A 411 -12.75 10.22 -7.72
CA TYR A 411 -12.75 11.14 -6.57
C TYR A 411 -13.96 10.97 -5.63
N ASP A 412 -14.80 9.95 -5.84
CA ASP A 412 -15.99 9.71 -5.00
C ASP A 412 -15.62 9.27 -3.57
N LYS A 413 -14.52 8.54 -3.42
CA LYS A 413 -14.10 7.93 -2.15
C LYS A 413 -13.01 8.76 -1.48
N ARG A 414 -13.24 9.09 -0.20
CA ARG A 414 -12.40 10.03 0.56
C ARG A 414 -11.76 9.36 1.76
N PHE A 415 -10.44 9.17 1.71
CA PHE A 415 -9.65 8.59 2.80
C PHE A 415 -8.83 9.62 3.60
N GLY A 416 -8.69 10.85 3.10
CA GLY A 416 -7.80 11.84 3.68
C GLY A 416 -8.22 12.31 5.06
N ILE A 417 -7.24 12.53 5.95
CA ILE A 417 -7.45 13.36 7.15
C ILE A 417 -7.48 14.87 6.82
N ILE A 418 -7.09 15.24 5.59
CA ILE A 418 -7.26 16.56 5.00
C ILE A 418 -8.18 16.44 3.80
N HIS A 419 -9.25 17.24 3.79
CA HIS A 419 -10.16 17.34 2.67
C HIS A 419 -9.51 18.11 1.52
N VAL A 420 -9.75 17.65 0.29
CA VAL A 420 -9.40 18.37 -0.93
C VAL A 420 -10.67 18.64 -1.72
N ASP A 421 -10.94 19.91 -2.02
CA ASP A 421 -11.91 20.28 -3.04
C ASP A 421 -11.22 20.17 -4.40
N PHE A 422 -11.56 19.15 -5.19
CA PHE A 422 -10.91 18.90 -6.47
C PHE A 422 -11.22 19.94 -7.56
N ASN A 423 -12.19 20.85 -7.34
CA ASN A 423 -12.46 21.96 -8.27
C ASN A 423 -11.56 23.17 -7.99
N THR A 424 -11.23 23.44 -6.72
CA THR A 424 -10.47 24.62 -6.30
C THR A 424 -9.04 24.29 -5.85
N LEU A 425 -8.79 23.01 -5.59
CA LEU A 425 -7.58 22.45 -4.97
C LEU A 425 -7.33 22.97 -3.54
N GLU A 426 -8.36 23.47 -2.86
CA GLU A 426 -8.25 23.92 -1.47
C GLU A 426 -8.10 22.73 -0.51
N ARG A 427 -7.15 22.82 0.42
CA ARG A 427 -6.95 21.86 1.52
C ARG A 427 -7.70 22.32 2.77
N THR A 428 -8.55 21.47 3.35
CA THR A 428 -9.23 21.75 4.62
C THR A 428 -8.95 20.65 5.64
N LYS A 429 -8.28 20.99 6.75
CA LYS A 429 -8.01 20.07 7.86
C LYS A 429 -9.33 19.54 8.45
N LYS A 430 -9.53 18.22 8.46
CA LYS A 430 -10.71 17.58 9.05
C LYS A 430 -10.56 17.41 10.57
N ASP A 431 -11.61 16.98 11.26
CA ASP A 431 -11.54 16.72 12.69
C ASP A 431 -10.58 15.59 13.03
N SER A 432 -10.51 14.57 12.17
CA SER A 432 -9.51 13.50 12.28
C SER A 432 -8.07 13.99 12.22
N TYR A 433 -7.76 15.06 11.46
CA TYR A 433 -6.42 15.68 11.48
C TYR A 433 -6.07 16.22 12.86
N TYR A 434 -6.98 16.98 13.48
CA TYR A 434 -6.73 17.56 14.80
C TYR A 434 -6.67 16.50 15.90
N TRP A 435 -7.52 15.48 15.81
CA TRP A 435 -7.47 14.34 16.71
C TRP A 435 -6.15 13.59 16.58
N TYR A 436 -5.70 13.28 15.37
CA TYR A 436 -4.45 12.56 15.13
C TYR A 436 -3.24 13.37 15.59
N LYS A 437 -3.21 14.68 15.33
CA LYS A 437 -2.22 15.63 15.89
C LYS A 437 -2.10 15.51 17.41
N GLN A 438 -3.24 15.49 18.10
CA GLN A 438 -3.27 15.40 19.56
C GLN A 438 -2.79 14.03 20.06
N THR A 439 -3.16 12.95 19.38
CA THR A 439 -2.69 11.58 19.66
C THR A 439 -1.18 11.48 19.52
N ILE A 440 -0.60 11.99 18.42
CA ILE A 440 0.85 11.99 18.17
C ILE A 440 1.56 12.77 19.28
N LYS A 441 1.11 13.99 19.56
CA LYS A 441 1.71 14.86 20.58
C LYS A 441 1.70 14.21 21.97
N ASN A 442 0.64 13.47 22.29
CA ASN A 442 0.48 12.82 23.59
C ASN A 442 1.24 11.48 23.68
N GLY A 443 1.33 10.75 22.57
CA GLY A 443 1.69 9.33 22.55
C GLY A 443 0.56 8.41 23.04
N TRP A 444 -0.65 8.95 23.23
CA TRP A 444 -1.82 8.24 23.75
C TRP A 444 -3.13 8.96 23.42
N PHE A 445 -4.26 8.25 23.55
CA PHE A 445 -5.61 8.83 23.49
C PHE A 445 -6.58 8.14 24.47
N ASP A 446 -7.71 8.78 24.81
CA ASP A 446 -8.81 8.14 25.57
C ASP A 446 -9.86 7.61 24.58
N MET A 447 -10.26 6.36 24.75
CA MET A 447 -11.27 5.72 23.90
C MET A 447 -12.59 6.49 23.87
N PHE A 448 -13.00 7.08 24.99
CA PHE A 448 -14.33 7.63 25.17
C PHE A 448 -14.44 9.16 24.97
N TYR A 449 -13.33 9.83 24.62
CA TYR A 449 -13.27 11.30 24.46
C TYR A 449 -12.70 11.76 23.14
#